data_AF-A0A8T4D1W2-F1
#
_entry.id   AF-A0A8T4D1W2-F1
#
_cell.length_a   1.000
_cell.length_b   1.000
_cell.length_c   1.000
_cell.angle_alpha   90.00
_cell.angle_beta   90.00
_cell.angle_gamma   90.00
#
_symmetry.space_group_name_H-M   'P 1'
#
loop_
_entity.id
_entity.type
_entity.pdbx_description
1 polymer ?
#
loop_
_entity_poly.entity_id
_entity_poly.type
_entity_poly.pdbx_seq_one_letter_code
_entity_poly.pdbx_strand_id
1 'polypeptide(L)'
;MGLLKNAVEKYKTAKIKLDLARAKKKELEEERSHLIYNAKKSMEKNSSNEANSEKKTEKKKTTTPIKSRAIISKFDKKKTVQKRRFSRFLEDFLEKAGIEKKPKEISKSVIFVSIILTFISIIAFIIYGLTNFLSSNAYFVFIPLIIILGSVFFYIASLITLFIYFDFKIYQRTGQIEDVLPDFLQLASANISAGMPIDRALWFAVRPRFGVLAKEMEEIAKATFTGSELDEALIKFTQKYKSRLLKESVNLIIAGLKSGGELGDLLNKISENIQQTKIMRKEISASVMTYVIFIGVASVLAAPLLFALSSQLLHVVTGISGDFDTSAMEDMPSGVMPISFNFGSGESVKQSDFKIFSFTLIVITSFFAAAIIGVIQKGNAKSALTKFPMFLVISLIIFYVSNKFLGILLGGLMG
;
A
#
# COMPACT_ATOMS: atom_id res chain seq x y z
N MET A 1 -38.09 -29.92 -31.02
CA MET A 1 -37.20 -31.10 -30.81
C MET A 1 -35.70 -30.80 -31.07
N GLY A 2 -35.32 -29.85 -31.94
CA GLY A 2 -33.90 -29.57 -32.27
C GLY A 2 -33.06 -28.90 -31.16
N LEU A 3 -33.66 -28.05 -30.32
CA LEU A 3 -32.93 -27.35 -29.24
C LEU A 3 -32.47 -28.28 -28.11
N LEU A 4 -33.25 -29.32 -27.79
CA LEU A 4 -32.87 -30.33 -26.79
C LEU A 4 -31.71 -31.22 -27.28
N LYS A 5 -31.66 -31.56 -28.57
CA LYS A 5 -30.53 -32.31 -29.15
C LYS A 5 -29.21 -31.51 -29.05
N ASN A 6 -29.23 -30.22 -29.36
CA ASN A 6 -28.05 -29.36 -29.26
C ASN A 6 -27.56 -29.18 -27.81
N ALA A 7 -28.48 -29.05 -26.84
CA ALA A 7 -28.11 -28.96 -25.42
C ALA A 7 -27.47 -30.27 -24.91
N VAL A 8 -27.99 -31.42 -25.33
CA VAL A 8 -27.45 -32.74 -24.96
C VAL A 8 -26.07 -32.97 -25.56
N GLU A 9 -25.83 -32.58 -26.81
CA GLU A 9 -24.49 -32.66 -27.42
C GLU A 9 -23.47 -31.76 -26.72
N LYS A 10 -23.85 -30.53 -26.39
CA LYS A 10 -22.99 -29.57 -25.69
C LYS A 10 -22.63 -30.05 -24.29
N TYR A 11 -23.57 -30.71 -23.60
CA TYR A 11 -23.32 -31.33 -22.31
C TYR A 11 -22.38 -32.55 -22.42
N LYS A 12 -22.55 -33.41 -23.43
CA LYS A 12 -21.64 -34.55 -23.68
C LYS A 12 -20.22 -34.08 -23.96
N THR A 13 -20.03 -33.06 -24.79
CA THR A 13 -18.68 -32.51 -25.09
C THR A 13 -18.05 -31.83 -23.89
N ALA A 14 -18.82 -31.11 -23.07
CA ALA A 14 -18.32 -30.52 -21.82
C ALA A 14 -17.88 -31.60 -20.80
N LYS A 15 -18.65 -32.68 -20.68
CA LYS A 15 -18.33 -33.80 -19.78
C LYS A 15 -17.06 -34.53 -20.22
N ILE A 16 -16.89 -34.78 -21.52
CA ILE A 16 -15.67 -35.38 -22.07
C ILE A 16 -14.43 -34.51 -21.78
N LYS A 17 -14.53 -33.18 -21.96
CA LYS A 17 -13.43 -32.26 -21.65
C LYS A 17 -13.07 -32.26 -20.15
N LEU A 18 -14.07 -32.35 -19.28
CA LEU A 18 -13.88 -32.40 -17.83
C LEU A 18 -13.19 -33.70 -17.41
N ASP A 19 -13.60 -34.84 -17.98
CA ASP A 19 -13.03 -36.14 -17.67
C ASP A 19 -11.58 -36.26 -18.17
N LEU A 20 -11.29 -35.69 -19.35
CA LEU A 20 -9.92 -35.62 -19.90
C LEU A 20 -9.01 -34.70 -19.07
N ALA A 21 -9.54 -33.59 -18.56
CA ALA A 21 -8.80 -32.72 -17.64
C ALA A 21 -8.52 -33.40 -16.29
N ARG A 22 -9.46 -34.22 -15.78
CA ARG A 22 -9.28 -35.01 -14.55
C ARG A 22 -8.25 -36.13 -14.74
N ALA A 23 -8.23 -36.80 -15.89
CA ALA A 23 -7.23 -37.81 -16.22
C ALA A 23 -5.82 -37.19 -16.28
N LYS A 24 -5.66 -36.06 -16.99
CA LYS A 24 -4.38 -35.35 -17.09
C LYS A 24 -3.88 -34.83 -15.73
N LYS A 25 -4.80 -34.44 -14.83
CA LYS A 25 -4.46 -34.04 -13.46
C LYS A 25 -3.94 -35.23 -12.63
N LYS A 26 -4.54 -36.42 -12.79
CA LYS A 26 -4.05 -37.64 -12.12
C LYS A 26 -2.67 -38.06 -12.61
N GLU A 27 -2.41 -38.01 -13.91
CA GLU A 27 -1.07 -38.28 -14.47
C GLU A 27 -0.01 -37.33 -13.90
N LEU A 28 -0.32 -36.03 -13.82
CA LEU A 28 0.56 -35.03 -13.20
C LEU A 28 0.79 -35.27 -11.69
N GLU A 29 -0.21 -35.77 -10.97
CA GLU A 29 -0.07 -36.12 -9.55
C GLU A 29 0.77 -37.39 -9.35
N GLU A 30 0.67 -38.38 -10.23
CA GLU A 30 1.51 -39.58 -10.24
C GLU A 30 2.96 -39.26 -10.61
N GLU A 31 3.19 -38.44 -11.64
CA GLU A 31 4.52 -37.99 -12.03
C GLU A 31 5.20 -37.18 -10.91
N ARG A 32 4.44 -36.30 -10.24
CA ARG A 32 4.92 -35.55 -9.07
C ARG A 32 5.26 -36.47 -7.90
N SER A 33 4.49 -37.53 -7.69
CA SER A 33 4.74 -38.53 -6.64
C SER A 33 6.00 -39.35 -6.92
N HIS A 34 6.23 -39.75 -8.17
CA HIS A 34 7.47 -40.41 -8.60
C HIS A 34 8.69 -39.50 -8.46
N LEU A 35 8.59 -38.22 -8.79
CA LEU A 35 9.67 -37.24 -8.59
C LEU A 35 9.99 -37.05 -7.10
N ILE A 36 8.97 -36.98 -6.24
CA ILE A 36 9.16 -36.88 -4.78
C ILE A 36 9.80 -38.15 -4.23
N TYR A 37 9.40 -39.34 -4.69
CA TYR A 37 9.99 -40.60 -4.30
C TYR A 37 11.48 -40.70 -4.70
N ASN A 38 11.82 -40.32 -5.94
CA ASN A 38 13.20 -40.29 -6.42
C ASN A 38 14.06 -39.23 -5.70
N ALA A 39 13.48 -38.08 -5.37
CA ALA A 39 14.12 -37.06 -4.55
C ALA A 39 14.38 -37.57 -3.11
N LYS A 40 13.43 -38.29 -2.52
CA LYS A 40 13.59 -38.88 -1.17
C LYS A 40 14.66 -39.97 -1.16
N LYS A 41 14.67 -40.85 -2.16
CA LYS A 41 15.67 -41.92 -2.32
C LYS A 41 17.08 -41.38 -2.56
N SER A 42 17.22 -40.27 -3.31
CA SER A 42 18.51 -39.59 -3.49
C SER A 42 18.97 -38.86 -2.22
N MET A 43 18.07 -38.30 -1.42
CA MET A 43 18.40 -37.77 -0.10
C MET A 43 18.81 -38.85 0.90
N GLU A 44 18.16 -40.02 0.88
CA GLU A 44 18.50 -41.15 1.75
C GLU A 44 19.88 -41.76 1.41
N LYS A 45 20.20 -41.82 0.11
CA LYS A 45 21.54 -42.21 -0.38
C LYS A 45 22.61 -41.19 0.01
N ASN A 46 22.31 -39.89 -0.04
CA ASN A 46 23.22 -38.85 0.44
C ASN A 46 23.40 -38.86 1.96
N SER A 47 22.32 -39.09 2.73
CA SER A 47 22.39 -39.22 4.18
C SER A 47 23.19 -40.46 4.61
N SER A 48 23.08 -41.57 3.86
CA SER A 48 23.88 -42.78 4.09
C SER A 48 25.35 -42.58 3.73
N ASN A 49 25.65 -41.80 2.69
CA ASN A 49 27.01 -41.41 2.34
C ASN A 49 27.62 -40.42 3.36
N GLU A 50 26.83 -39.51 3.93
CA GLU A 50 27.25 -38.63 5.02
C GLU A 50 27.51 -39.42 6.32
N ALA A 51 26.69 -40.42 6.65
CA ALA A 51 26.92 -41.31 7.81
C ALA A 51 28.18 -42.19 7.64
N ASN A 52 28.48 -42.64 6.41
CA ASN A 52 29.72 -43.36 6.11
C ASN A 52 30.96 -42.43 6.07
N SER A 53 30.77 -41.15 5.76
CA SER A 53 31.81 -40.11 5.91
C SER A 53 32.10 -39.79 7.38
N GLU A 54 31.08 -39.78 8.24
CA GLU A 54 31.26 -39.56 9.68
C GLU A 54 31.95 -40.74 10.37
N LYS A 55 31.59 -41.99 10.06
CA LYS A 55 32.27 -43.19 10.62
C LYS A 55 33.74 -43.31 10.22
N LYS A 56 34.14 -42.81 9.04
CA LYS A 56 35.57 -42.78 8.62
C LYS A 56 36.37 -41.71 9.36
N THR A 57 35.69 -40.71 9.93
CA THR A 57 36.31 -39.61 10.69
C THR A 57 36.43 -39.94 12.18
N GLU A 58 35.65 -40.90 12.70
CA GLU A 58 35.57 -41.24 14.12
C GLU A 58 36.69 -42.18 14.63
N LYS A 59 37.46 -42.84 13.74
CA LYS A 59 38.60 -43.70 14.14
C LYS A 59 39.93 -42.96 14.39
N LYS A 60 39.97 -41.63 14.24
CA LYS A 60 41.20 -40.84 14.41
C LYS A 60 40.90 -39.56 15.21
N LYS A 61 41.22 -39.60 16.51
CA LYS A 61 41.33 -38.47 17.48
C LYS A 61 40.36 -38.54 18.67
N THR A 62 40.65 -39.44 19.60
CA THR A 62 40.52 -39.18 21.03
C THR A 62 41.59 -38.17 21.45
N THR A 63 41.18 -36.95 21.83
CA THR A 63 41.72 -36.07 22.90
C THR A 63 41.13 -34.65 22.75
N THR A 64 40.46 -34.21 23.80
CA THR A 64 39.75 -32.94 24.08
C THR A 64 40.66 -31.69 24.10
N PRO A 65 40.18 -30.42 24.15
CA PRO A 65 38.81 -29.88 24.16
C PRO A 65 38.57 -28.73 23.13
N ILE A 66 37.76 -28.93 22.07
CA ILE A 66 37.48 -27.88 21.06
C ILE A 66 35.98 -27.85 20.65
N LYS A 67 35.06 -27.90 21.62
CA LYS A 67 33.60 -27.93 21.33
C LYS A 67 32.90 -26.56 21.29
N SER A 68 33.57 -25.44 21.56
CA SER A 68 32.94 -24.09 21.51
C SER A 68 33.08 -23.35 20.17
N ARG A 69 33.99 -23.75 19.26
CA ARG A 69 34.19 -23.08 17.95
C ARG A 69 33.33 -23.62 16.80
N ALA A 70 32.82 -24.85 16.91
CA ALA A 70 32.07 -25.49 15.82
C ALA A 70 30.58 -25.05 15.73
N ILE A 71 30.01 -24.55 16.82
CA ILE A 71 28.62 -24.07 16.86
C ILE A 71 28.53 -22.64 16.27
N ILE A 72 29.56 -21.82 16.53
CA ILE A 72 29.67 -20.45 16.00
C ILE A 72 29.77 -20.45 14.46
N SER A 73 30.53 -21.38 13.88
CA SER A 73 30.71 -21.45 12.42
C SER A 73 29.47 -21.95 11.65
N LYS A 74 28.59 -22.74 12.28
CA LYS A 74 27.30 -23.15 11.69
C LYS A 74 26.25 -22.04 11.79
N PHE A 75 26.23 -21.24 12.86
CA PHE A 75 25.39 -20.05 12.97
C PHE A 75 25.80 -18.93 11.99
N ASP A 76 27.10 -18.71 11.79
CA ASP A 76 27.60 -17.75 10.81
C ASP A 76 27.33 -18.16 9.35
N LYS A 77 27.36 -19.46 9.04
CA LYS A 77 26.97 -19.97 7.71
C LYS A 77 25.47 -19.77 7.43
N LYS A 78 24.59 -19.89 8.42
CA LYS A 78 23.14 -19.65 8.24
C LYS A 78 22.82 -18.16 8.06
N LYS A 79 23.50 -17.27 8.81
CA LYS A 79 23.45 -15.81 8.66
C LYS A 79 23.95 -15.35 7.27
N THR A 80 25.00 -15.98 6.73
CA THR A 80 25.55 -15.64 5.41
C THR A 80 24.70 -16.14 4.23
N VAL A 81 23.96 -17.24 4.36
CA VAL A 81 23.04 -17.71 3.30
C VAL A 81 21.75 -16.89 3.25
N GLN A 82 21.19 -16.48 4.40
CA GLN A 82 20.02 -15.60 4.44
C GLN A 82 20.35 -14.19 3.93
N LYS A 83 21.54 -13.68 4.29
CA LYS A 83 22.10 -12.42 3.76
C LYS A 83 22.28 -12.44 2.24
N ARG A 84 22.55 -13.60 1.63
CA ARG A 84 22.69 -13.77 0.16
C ARG A 84 21.36 -13.79 -0.61
N ARG A 85 20.25 -14.25 -0.02
CA ARG A 85 18.93 -14.16 -0.70
C ARG A 85 18.36 -12.74 -0.66
N PHE A 86 18.46 -12.09 0.50
CA PHE A 86 18.01 -10.70 0.63
C PHE A 86 18.89 -9.75 -0.18
N SER A 87 20.21 -9.98 -0.27
CA SER A 87 21.08 -9.14 -1.12
C SER A 87 20.74 -9.25 -2.60
N ARG A 88 20.44 -10.45 -3.12
CA ARG A 88 20.03 -10.64 -4.52
C ARG A 88 18.68 -9.99 -4.82
N PHE A 89 17.74 -10.08 -3.88
CA PHE A 89 16.46 -9.40 -4.01
C PHE A 89 16.62 -7.87 -3.96
N LEU A 90 17.48 -7.35 -3.07
CA LEU A 90 17.80 -5.93 -3.05
C LEU A 90 18.60 -5.48 -4.28
N GLU A 91 19.47 -6.31 -4.84
CA GLU A 91 20.22 -6.01 -6.06
C GLU A 91 19.25 -5.79 -7.24
N ASP A 92 18.28 -6.69 -7.45
CA ASP A 92 17.24 -6.52 -8.46
C ASP A 92 16.37 -5.27 -8.21
N PHE A 93 16.06 -4.95 -6.95
CA PHE A 93 15.32 -3.72 -6.61
C PHE A 93 16.15 -2.44 -6.73
N LEU A 94 17.44 -2.49 -6.43
CA LEU A 94 18.36 -1.35 -6.47
C LEU A 94 18.77 -1.01 -7.91
N GLU A 95 18.95 -2.03 -8.74
CA GLU A 95 19.16 -1.90 -10.18
C GLU A 95 17.93 -1.23 -10.82
N LYS A 96 16.73 -1.72 -10.51
CA LYS A 96 15.46 -1.10 -10.95
C LYS A 96 15.26 0.31 -10.37
N ALA A 97 15.76 0.58 -9.16
CA ALA A 97 15.72 1.90 -8.53
C ALA A 97 16.83 2.87 -9.01
N GLY A 98 17.79 2.42 -9.82
CA GLY A 98 18.87 3.26 -10.40
C GLY A 98 19.77 3.91 -9.36
N ILE A 99 19.98 3.22 -8.23
CA ILE A 99 20.87 3.69 -7.18
C ILE A 99 22.17 2.90 -7.30
N GLU A 100 23.23 3.52 -7.80
CA GLU A 100 24.60 2.96 -7.81
C GLU A 100 25.26 2.93 -6.41
N LYS A 101 24.49 2.80 -5.33
CA LYS A 101 25.03 2.64 -3.98
C LYS A 101 24.99 1.18 -3.59
N LYS A 102 26.13 0.69 -3.09
CA LYS A 102 26.31 -0.70 -2.65
C LYS A 102 25.18 -1.11 -1.70
N PRO A 103 24.49 -2.26 -1.93
CA PRO A 103 23.36 -2.75 -1.12
C PRO A 103 23.65 -2.81 0.40
N LYS A 104 24.94 -2.92 0.76
CA LYS A 104 25.42 -2.98 2.15
C LYS A 104 25.32 -1.65 2.90
N GLU A 105 25.37 -0.50 2.24
CA GLU A 105 25.33 0.81 2.91
C GLU A 105 23.92 1.28 3.22
N ILE A 106 22.97 0.96 2.34
CA ILE A 106 21.56 1.30 2.55
C ILE A 106 20.95 0.39 3.62
N SER A 107 21.28 -0.91 3.62
CA SER A 107 20.88 -1.81 4.70
C SER A 107 21.45 -1.39 6.07
N LYS A 108 22.70 -0.89 6.12
CA LYS A 108 23.30 -0.36 7.36
C LYS A 108 22.61 0.91 7.85
N SER A 109 22.35 1.87 6.96
CA SER A 109 21.70 3.13 7.32
C SER A 109 20.28 2.89 7.84
N VAL A 110 19.58 1.89 7.29
CA VAL A 110 18.21 1.57 7.71
C VAL A 110 18.20 0.85 9.06
N ILE A 111 19.12 -0.09 9.28
CA ILE A 111 19.28 -0.73 10.58
C ILE A 111 19.59 0.34 11.63
N PHE A 112 20.45 1.31 11.32
CA PHE A 112 20.81 2.40 12.23
C PHE A 112 19.60 3.29 12.58
N VAL A 113 18.83 3.72 11.58
CA VAL A 113 17.61 4.51 11.79
C VAL A 113 16.56 3.72 12.57
N SER A 114 16.40 2.43 12.29
CA SER A 114 15.46 1.58 13.02
C SER A 114 15.83 1.43 14.49
N ILE A 115 17.14 1.31 14.79
CA ILE A 115 17.65 1.21 16.16
C ILE A 115 17.37 2.52 16.90
N ILE A 116 17.62 3.67 16.28
CA ILE A 116 17.34 4.98 16.87
C ILE A 116 15.85 5.15 17.17
N LEU A 117 14.98 4.80 16.23
CA LEU A 117 13.53 4.93 16.40
C LEU A 117 12.99 4.00 17.50
N THR A 118 13.53 2.77 17.59
CA THR A 118 13.23 1.86 18.71
C THR A 118 13.71 2.41 20.04
N PHE A 119 14.88 3.04 20.06
CA PHE A 119 15.45 3.62 21.29
C PHE A 119 14.60 4.80 21.78
N ILE A 120 14.15 5.67 20.87
CA ILE A 120 13.24 6.78 21.17
C ILE A 120 11.90 6.28 21.73
N SER A 121 11.32 5.23 21.12
CA SER A 121 10.07 4.62 21.57
C SER A 121 10.20 4.00 22.97
N ILE A 122 11.31 3.32 23.24
CA ILE A 122 11.63 2.77 24.56
C ILE A 122 11.78 3.88 25.61
N ILE A 123 12.48 4.97 25.28
CA ILE A 123 12.65 6.12 26.18
C ILE A 123 11.30 6.78 26.48
N ALA A 124 10.47 7.05 25.47
CA ALA A 124 9.14 7.64 25.65
C ALA A 124 8.23 6.76 26.51
N PHE A 125 8.31 5.44 26.35
CA PHE A 125 7.55 4.48 27.13
C PHE A 125 8.04 4.36 28.57
N ILE A 126 9.35 4.44 28.81
CA ILE A 126 9.93 4.51 30.16
C ILE A 126 9.46 5.80 30.87
N ILE A 127 9.44 6.93 30.17
CA ILE A 127 8.93 8.21 30.72
C ILE A 127 7.46 8.09 31.11
N TYR A 128 6.62 7.49 30.26
CA TYR A 128 5.20 7.24 30.54
C TYR A 128 4.97 6.24 31.69
N GLY A 129 5.82 5.21 31.78
CA GLY A 129 5.80 4.24 32.88
C GLY A 129 6.21 4.86 34.22
N LEU A 130 7.17 5.79 34.20
CA LEU A 130 7.65 6.48 35.40
C LEU A 130 6.60 7.44 35.97
N THR A 131 5.83 8.15 35.13
CA THR A 131 4.72 9.01 35.59
C THR A 131 3.53 8.25 36.17
N ASN A 132 3.28 7.01 35.74
CA ASN A 132 2.18 6.18 36.21
C ASN A 132 2.59 5.14 37.27
N PHE A 133 3.85 5.18 37.73
CA PHE A 133 4.49 4.16 38.58
C PHE A 133 3.85 3.97 39.97
N LEU A 134 2.98 4.88 40.42
CA LEU A 134 2.47 4.87 41.80
C LEU A 134 1.24 3.96 42.06
N SER A 135 0.53 3.42 41.05
CA SER A 135 -0.85 2.95 41.30
C SER A 135 -1.12 1.43 41.27
N SER A 136 -0.23 0.53 40.80
CA SER A 136 -0.50 -0.92 40.86
C SER A 136 0.72 -1.83 40.58
N ASN A 137 0.89 -2.89 41.38
CA ASN A 137 1.92 -3.94 41.18
C ASN A 137 1.72 -4.80 39.92
N ALA A 138 0.55 -4.71 39.27
CA ALA A 138 0.26 -5.48 38.05
C ALA A 138 1.12 -5.03 36.85
N TYR A 139 1.53 -3.75 36.79
CA TYR A 139 2.28 -3.22 35.64
C TYR A 139 3.68 -3.83 35.50
N PHE A 140 4.32 -4.26 36.60
CA PHE A 140 5.69 -4.76 36.59
C PHE A 140 5.88 -6.03 35.73
N VAL A 141 4.85 -6.87 35.61
CA VAL A 141 4.89 -8.11 34.81
C VAL A 141 4.53 -7.88 33.35
N PHE A 142 3.66 -6.92 33.04
CA PHE A 142 3.24 -6.63 31.66
C PHE A 142 4.23 -5.73 30.89
N ILE A 143 5.03 -4.93 31.59
CA ILE A 143 6.05 -4.05 31.00
C ILE A 143 7.03 -4.78 30.07
N PRO A 144 7.74 -5.86 30.49
CA PRO A 144 8.70 -6.54 29.61
C PRO A 144 8.02 -7.17 28.40
N LEU A 145 6.80 -7.69 28.55
CA LEU A 145 6.04 -8.28 27.44
C LEU A 145 5.66 -7.22 26.39
N ILE A 146 5.20 -6.04 26.82
CA ILE A 146 4.85 -4.93 25.93
C ILE A 146 6.08 -4.36 25.23
N ILE A 147 7.23 -4.28 25.91
CA ILE A 147 8.49 -3.82 25.31
C ILE A 147 8.97 -4.81 24.25
N ILE A 148 8.93 -6.12 24.53
CA ILE A 148 9.33 -7.16 23.56
C ILE A 148 8.39 -7.12 22.35
N LEU A 149 7.07 -7.07 22.57
CA LEU A 149 6.08 -7.06 21.50
C LEU A 149 6.13 -5.76 20.68
N GLY A 150 6.34 -4.61 21.34
CA GLY A 150 6.53 -3.31 20.71
C GLY A 150 7.82 -3.20 19.91
N SER A 151 8.92 -3.78 20.40
CA SER A 151 10.20 -3.85 19.67
C SER A 151 10.08 -4.69 18.40
N VAL A 152 9.41 -5.85 18.47
CA VAL A 152 9.13 -6.69 17.31
C VAL A 152 8.22 -5.95 16.31
N PHE A 153 7.18 -5.26 16.80
CA PHE A 153 6.29 -4.46 15.97
C PHE A 153 7.03 -3.32 15.25
N PHE A 154 7.89 -2.57 15.94
CA PHE A 154 8.70 -1.50 15.35
C PHE A 154 9.70 -2.02 14.32
N TYR A 155 10.34 -3.16 14.59
CA TYR A 155 11.25 -3.79 13.65
C TYR A 155 10.52 -4.18 12.35
N ILE A 156 9.33 -4.78 12.46
CA ILE A 156 8.49 -5.13 11.30
C ILE A 156 8.02 -3.87 10.57
N ALA A 157 7.55 -2.85 11.29
CA ALA A 157 7.10 -1.58 10.72
C ALA A 157 8.23 -0.85 9.97
N SER A 158 9.47 -0.91 10.48
CA SER A 158 10.64 -0.34 9.81
C SER A 158 10.98 -1.07 8.51
N LEU A 159 10.86 -2.40 8.47
CA LEU A 159 11.07 -3.17 7.24
C LEU A 159 10.00 -2.87 6.18
N ILE A 160 8.75 -2.73 6.60
CA ILE A 160 7.62 -2.36 5.72
C ILE A 160 7.82 -0.96 5.15
N THR A 161 8.21 0.00 5.99
CA THR A 161 8.45 1.39 5.58
C THR A 161 9.56 1.48 4.52
N LEU A 162 10.63 0.71 4.69
CA LEU A 162 11.70 0.62 3.70
C LEU A 162 11.21 0.04 2.37
N PHE A 163 10.43 -1.04 2.43
CA PHE A 163 9.88 -1.66 1.23
C PHE A 163 9.00 -0.66 0.45
N ILE A 164 8.15 0.08 1.16
CA ILE A 164 7.31 1.13 0.58
C ILE A 164 8.16 2.26 -0.01
N TYR A 165 9.22 2.70 0.68
CA TYR A 165 10.10 3.77 0.17
C TYR A 165 10.78 3.39 -1.15
N PHE A 166 11.30 2.15 -1.25
CA PHE A 166 11.91 1.68 -2.49
C PHE A 166 10.90 1.53 -3.62
N ASP A 167 9.74 0.94 -3.34
CA ASP A 167 8.68 0.79 -4.34
C ASP A 167 8.20 2.16 -4.84
N PHE A 168 8.08 3.14 -3.94
CA PHE A 168 7.73 4.52 -4.29
C PHE A 168 8.81 5.19 -5.17
N LYS A 169 10.09 4.95 -4.89
CA LYS A 169 11.17 5.49 -5.73
C LYS A 169 11.21 4.85 -7.12
N ILE A 170 10.96 3.54 -7.22
CA ILE A 170 10.82 2.85 -8.52
C ILE A 170 9.61 3.41 -9.28
N TYR A 171 8.50 3.61 -8.58
CA TYR A 171 7.29 4.21 -9.14
C TYR A 171 7.56 5.62 -9.69
N GLN A 172 8.26 6.47 -8.95
CA GLN A 172 8.64 7.80 -9.43
C GLN A 172 9.55 7.76 -10.67
N ARG A 173 10.59 6.91 -10.67
CA ARG A 173 11.47 6.79 -11.85
C ARG A 173 10.71 6.30 -13.08
N THR A 174 9.79 5.36 -12.88
CA THR A 174 8.93 4.84 -13.95
C THR A 174 8.02 5.96 -14.48
N GLY A 175 7.40 6.75 -13.60
CA GLY A 175 6.57 7.89 -13.98
C GLY A 175 7.35 8.96 -14.77
N GLN A 176 8.58 9.26 -14.36
CA GLN A 176 9.45 10.20 -15.09
C GLN A 176 9.73 9.74 -16.53
N ILE A 177 9.87 8.43 -16.76
CA ILE A 177 10.03 7.88 -18.11
C ILE A 177 8.72 8.02 -18.90
N GLU A 178 7.59 7.59 -18.33
CA GLU A 178 6.28 7.66 -19.00
C GLU A 178 5.91 9.09 -19.39
N ASP A 179 6.29 10.06 -18.57
CA ASP A 179 5.99 11.48 -18.79
C ASP A 179 6.68 12.07 -20.02
N VAL A 180 7.92 11.67 -20.29
CA VAL A 180 8.75 12.21 -21.39
C VAL A 180 8.84 11.27 -22.60
N LEU A 181 8.35 10.04 -22.46
CA LEU A 181 8.27 9.05 -23.55
C LEU A 181 7.58 9.58 -24.82
N PRO A 182 6.40 10.24 -24.77
CA PRO A 182 5.75 10.72 -25.99
C PRO A 182 6.61 11.74 -26.76
N ASP A 183 7.23 12.68 -26.05
CA ASP A 183 8.10 13.69 -26.66
C ASP A 183 9.32 13.05 -27.32
N PHE A 184 9.92 12.06 -26.66
CA PHE A 184 11.03 11.29 -27.21
C PHE A 184 10.62 10.54 -28.48
N LEU A 185 9.47 9.85 -28.46
CA LEU A 185 8.97 9.10 -29.64
C LEU A 185 8.62 10.04 -30.80
N GLN A 186 8.13 11.24 -30.53
CA GLN A 186 7.84 12.24 -31.55
C GLN A 186 9.13 12.76 -32.22
N LEU A 187 10.17 13.04 -31.44
CA LEU A 187 11.49 13.40 -31.98
C LEU A 187 12.10 12.26 -32.80
N ALA A 188 11.99 11.02 -32.32
CA ALA A 188 12.46 9.85 -33.03
C ALA A 188 11.68 9.64 -34.34
N SER A 189 10.36 9.83 -34.33
CA SER A 189 9.52 9.82 -35.53
C SER A 189 10.01 10.84 -36.56
N ALA A 190 10.24 12.10 -36.16
CA ALA A 190 10.76 13.14 -37.04
C ALA A 190 12.12 12.78 -37.65
N ASN A 191 13.02 12.16 -36.88
CA ASN A 191 14.30 11.68 -37.40
C ASN A 191 14.14 10.54 -38.41
N ILE A 192 13.21 9.59 -38.18
CA ILE A 192 12.93 8.51 -39.13
C ILE A 192 12.32 9.07 -40.42
N SER A 193 11.38 10.01 -40.32
CA SER A 193 10.78 10.69 -41.48
C SER A 193 11.81 11.49 -42.29
N ALA A 194 12.93 11.90 -41.67
CA ALA A 194 14.06 12.51 -42.35
C ALA A 194 14.99 11.49 -43.05
N GLY A 195 14.62 10.20 -43.07
CA GLY A 195 15.38 9.13 -43.72
C GLY A 195 16.46 8.48 -42.84
N MET A 196 16.47 8.76 -41.54
CA MET A 196 17.44 8.16 -40.63
C MET A 196 17.07 6.71 -40.27
N PRO A 197 18.02 5.76 -40.25
CA PRO A 197 17.78 4.40 -39.72
C PRO A 197 17.32 4.45 -38.25
N ILE A 198 16.44 3.52 -37.83
CA ILE A 198 15.82 3.53 -36.50
C ILE A 198 16.83 3.65 -35.35
N ASP A 199 17.92 2.89 -35.39
CA ASP A 199 18.94 2.87 -34.32
C ASP A 199 19.55 4.26 -34.12
N ARG A 200 19.83 4.95 -35.24
CA ARG A 200 20.33 6.33 -35.21
C ARG A 200 19.21 7.30 -34.85
N ALA A 201 18.00 7.12 -35.36
CA ALA A 201 16.89 8.04 -35.11
C ALA A 201 16.52 8.12 -33.63
N LEU A 202 16.49 6.97 -32.94
CA LEU A 202 16.31 6.89 -31.50
C LEU A 202 17.45 7.58 -30.74
N TRP A 203 18.69 7.41 -31.21
CA TRP A 203 19.85 8.04 -30.60
C TRP A 203 19.84 9.57 -30.75
N PHE A 204 19.59 10.07 -31.96
CA PHE A 204 19.49 11.51 -32.24
C PHE A 204 18.28 12.17 -31.58
N ALA A 205 17.28 11.40 -31.13
CA ALA A 205 16.15 11.91 -30.36
C ALA A 205 16.49 12.15 -28.89
N VAL A 206 17.59 11.58 -28.37
CA VAL A 206 17.97 11.76 -26.96
C VAL A 206 18.28 13.23 -26.66
N ARG A 207 17.72 13.74 -25.56
CA ARG A 207 17.93 15.10 -25.06
C ARG A 207 18.20 15.05 -23.55
N PRO A 208 19.09 15.89 -23.00
CA PRO A 208 19.36 15.92 -21.56
C PRO A 208 18.11 16.16 -20.69
N ARG A 209 17.10 16.88 -21.23
CA ARG A 209 15.82 17.16 -20.57
C ARG A 209 15.00 15.91 -20.25
N PHE A 210 15.25 14.77 -20.90
CA PHE A 210 14.54 13.52 -20.66
C PHE A 210 15.04 12.74 -19.44
N GLY A 211 16.05 13.25 -18.73
CA GLY A 211 16.46 12.78 -17.40
C GLY A 211 16.79 11.28 -17.39
N VAL A 212 15.98 10.48 -16.71
CA VAL A 212 16.18 9.03 -16.59
C VAL A 212 16.09 8.32 -17.95
N LEU A 213 15.16 8.74 -18.81
CA LEU A 213 15.00 8.13 -20.14
C LEU A 213 16.23 8.38 -21.02
N ALA A 214 16.87 9.55 -20.91
CA ALA A 214 18.06 9.87 -21.69
C ALA A 214 19.21 8.88 -21.38
N LYS A 215 19.46 8.60 -20.10
CA LYS A 215 20.50 7.65 -19.68
C LYS A 215 20.22 6.23 -20.15
N GLU A 216 18.97 5.78 -20.07
CA GLU A 216 18.60 4.44 -20.54
C GLU A 216 18.69 4.31 -22.06
N MET A 217 18.34 5.35 -22.81
CA MET A 217 18.50 5.37 -24.27
C MET A 217 19.98 5.45 -24.68
N GLU A 218 20.83 6.13 -23.91
CA GLU A 218 22.30 6.09 -24.06
C GLU A 218 22.85 4.67 -23.87
N GLU A 219 22.39 3.96 -22.83
CA GLU A 219 22.77 2.55 -22.60
C GLU A 219 22.32 1.64 -23.74
N ILE A 220 21.10 1.83 -24.26
CA ILE A 220 20.59 1.07 -25.40
C ILE A 220 21.43 1.34 -26.64
N ALA A 221 21.69 2.61 -26.96
CA ALA A 221 22.52 2.98 -28.10
C ALA A 221 23.91 2.34 -27.99
N LYS A 222 24.55 2.40 -26.81
CA LYS A 222 25.83 1.75 -26.55
C LYS A 222 25.77 0.24 -26.78
N ALA A 223 24.72 -0.43 -26.29
CA ALA A 223 24.54 -1.87 -26.48
C ALA A 223 24.40 -2.24 -27.97
N THR A 224 23.62 -1.46 -28.73
CA THR A 224 23.43 -1.65 -30.18
C THR A 224 24.72 -1.41 -30.95
N PHE A 225 25.49 -0.37 -30.63
CA PHE A 225 26.81 -0.14 -31.24
C PHE A 225 27.83 -1.24 -30.92
N THR A 226 27.70 -1.91 -29.77
CA THR A 226 28.55 -3.07 -29.41
C THR A 226 28.08 -4.40 -30.02
N GLY A 227 27.05 -4.39 -30.87
CA GLY A 227 26.60 -5.57 -31.63
C GLY A 227 25.39 -6.31 -31.06
N SER A 228 24.69 -5.76 -30.06
CA SER A 228 23.40 -6.32 -29.61
C SER A 228 22.27 -5.91 -30.55
N GLU A 229 21.28 -6.79 -30.76
CA GLU A 229 20.08 -6.44 -31.52
C GLU A 229 19.26 -5.36 -30.78
N LEU A 230 18.74 -4.37 -31.53
CA LEU A 230 17.98 -3.27 -30.94
C LEU A 230 16.72 -3.76 -30.20
N ASP A 231 16.05 -4.78 -30.73
CA ASP A 231 14.84 -5.33 -30.11
C ASP A 231 15.14 -5.98 -28.76
N GLU A 232 16.24 -6.72 -28.64
CA GLU A 232 16.68 -7.30 -27.36
C GLU A 232 17.05 -6.21 -26.34
N ALA A 233 17.74 -5.15 -26.78
CA ALA A 233 18.11 -4.04 -25.91
C ALA A 233 16.88 -3.27 -25.38
N LEU A 234 15.90 -3.02 -26.26
CA LEU A 234 14.63 -2.40 -25.89
C LEU A 234 13.81 -3.28 -24.93
N ILE A 235 13.78 -4.60 -25.15
CA ILE A 235 13.12 -5.53 -24.23
C ILE A 235 13.79 -5.49 -22.85
N LYS A 236 15.12 -5.55 -22.77
CA LYS A 236 15.87 -5.44 -21.50
C LYS A 236 15.54 -4.14 -20.76
N PHE A 237 15.47 -3.03 -21.49
CA PHE A 237 15.04 -1.75 -20.93
C PHE A 237 13.63 -1.82 -20.31
N THR A 238 12.64 -2.41 -21.00
CA THR A 238 11.28 -2.55 -20.43
C THR A 238 11.23 -3.46 -19.20
N GLN A 239 12.14 -4.42 -19.04
CA GLN A 239 12.16 -5.32 -17.89
C GLN A 239 12.68 -4.64 -16.61
N LYS A 240 13.47 -3.56 -16.74
CA LYS A 240 13.92 -2.74 -15.61
C LYS A 240 12.77 -1.93 -14.98
N TYR A 241 11.75 -1.58 -15.77
CA TYR A 241 10.66 -0.69 -15.34
C TYR A 241 9.32 -1.41 -15.29
N LYS A 242 8.60 -1.32 -14.16
CA LYS A 242 7.26 -1.92 -14.01
C LYS A 242 6.17 -1.04 -14.64
N SER A 243 6.30 -0.75 -15.93
CA SER A 243 5.31 0.04 -16.68
C SER A 243 4.63 -0.81 -17.76
N ARG A 244 3.30 -0.81 -17.73
CA ARG A 244 2.49 -1.43 -18.78
C ARG A 244 2.55 -0.61 -20.08
N LEU A 245 2.42 0.70 -19.97
CA LEU A 245 2.45 1.63 -21.11
C LEU A 245 3.77 1.55 -21.86
N LEU A 246 4.90 1.57 -21.13
CA LEU A 246 6.23 1.45 -21.71
C LEU A 246 6.42 0.11 -22.44
N LYS A 247 6.03 -0.99 -21.79
CA LYS A 247 6.14 -2.33 -22.35
C LYS A 247 5.29 -2.51 -23.60
N GLU A 248 4.04 -2.03 -23.59
CA GLU A 248 3.15 -2.07 -24.75
C GLU A 248 3.70 -1.22 -25.89
N SER A 249 4.17 0.00 -25.61
CA SER A 249 4.76 0.90 -26.61
C SER A 249 5.99 0.30 -27.28
N VAL A 250 6.93 -0.23 -26.49
CA VAL A 250 8.14 -0.88 -27.01
C VAL A 250 7.81 -2.14 -27.81
N ASN A 251 6.87 -2.97 -27.35
CA ASN A 251 6.44 -4.14 -28.10
C ASN A 251 5.83 -3.78 -29.46
N LEU A 252 5.05 -2.68 -29.54
CA LEU A 252 4.53 -2.17 -30.81
C LEU A 252 5.65 -1.71 -31.74
N ILE A 253 6.64 -0.99 -31.21
CA ILE A 253 7.82 -0.54 -31.98
C ILE A 253 8.57 -1.75 -32.55
N ILE A 254 8.83 -2.79 -31.73
CA ILE A 254 9.52 -4.01 -32.17
C ILE A 254 8.69 -4.76 -33.21
N ALA A 255 7.37 -4.85 -33.03
CA ALA A 255 6.49 -5.48 -34.02
C ALA A 255 6.52 -4.74 -35.36
N GLY A 256 6.51 -3.40 -35.34
CA GLY A 256 6.64 -2.57 -36.55
C GLY A 256 7.99 -2.71 -37.22
N LEU A 257 9.07 -2.79 -36.44
CA LEU A 257 10.43 -3.04 -36.94
C LEU A 257 10.51 -4.39 -37.68
N LYS A 258 9.92 -5.44 -37.10
CA LYS A 258 9.91 -6.79 -37.71
C LYS A 258 9.00 -6.88 -38.94
N SER A 259 7.95 -6.08 -39.01
CA SER A 259 7.07 -6.05 -40.17
C SER A 259 7.59 -5.17 -41.31
N GLY A 260 8.68 -4.41 -41.10
CA GLY A 260 9.20 -3.46 -42.09
C GLY A 260 8.23 -2.33 -42.41
N GLY A 261 7.34 -1.97 -41.48
CA GLY A 261 6.34 -0.92 -41.68
C GLY A 261 6.94 0.50 -41.64
N GLU A 262 6.09 1.51 -41.85
CA GLU A 262 6.48 2.91 -41.69
C GLU A 262 6.65 3.27 -40.20
N LEU A 263 7.88 3.16 -39.71
CA LEU A 263 8.19 3.38 -38.30
C LEU A 263 7.95 4.83 -37.85
N GLY A 264 8.18 5.81 -38.74
CA GLY A 264 7.95 7.22 -38.42
C GLY A 264 6.49 7.45 -37.98
N ASP A 265 5.55 7.01 -38.81
CA ASP A 265 4.12 7.07 -38.53
C ASP A 265 3.71 6.26 -37.30
N LEU A 266 4.28 5.05 -37.13
CA LEU A 266 3.99 4.22 -35.96
C LEU A 266 4.41 4.91 -34.65
N LEU A 267 5.63 5.47 -34.60
CA LEU A 267 6.13 6.17 -33.43
C LEU A 267 5.28 7.42 -33.11
N ASN A 268 4.86 8.16 -34.15
CA ASN A 268 3.97 9.31 -33.98
C ASN A 268 2.61 8.90 -33.40
N LYS A 269 1.97 7.86 -33.96
CA LYS A 269 0.69 7.32 -33.46
C LYS A 269 0.79 6.82 -32.02
N ILE A 270 1.90 6.17 -31.64
CA ILE A 270 2.14 5.76 -30.25
C ILE A 270 2.26 6.98 -29.35
N SER A 271 3.01 8.01 -29.76
CA SER A 271 3.15 9.27 -29.00
C SER A 271 1.79 9.95 -28.79
N GLU A 272 1.02 10.12 -29.87
CA GLU A 272 -0.33 10.72 -29.82
C GLU A 272 -1.25 9.94 -28.89
N ASN A 273 -1.25 8.61 -28.96
CA ASN A 273 -2.06 7.78 -28.07
C ASN A 273 -1.67 7.94 -26.59
N ILE A 274 -0.37 8.01 -26.28
CA ILE A 274 0.12 8.26 -24.92
C ILE A 274 -0.34 9.65 -24.44
N GLN A 275 -0.21 10.69 -25.27
CA GLN A 275 -0.64 12.05 -24.94
C GLN A 275 -2.15 12.14 -24.72
N GLN A 276 -2.96 11.56 -25.62
CA GLN A 276 -4.41 11.52 -25.50
C GLN A 276 -4.84 10.78 -24.23
N THR A 277 -4.20 9.64 -23.92
CA THR A 277 -4.46 8.90 -22.68
C THR A 277 -4.13 9.74 -21.43
N LYS A 278 -3.04 10.51 -21.48
CA LYS A 278 -2.64 11.41 -20.39
C LYS A 278 -3.64 12.55 -20.19
N ILE A 279 -4.07 13.18 -21.28
CA ILE A 279 -5.09 14.24 -21.27
C ILE A 279 -6.40 13.70 -20.71
N MET A 280 -6.88 12.56 -21.21
CA MET A 280 -8.09 11.90 -20.74
C MET A 280 -8.03 11.58 -19.23
N ARG A 281 -6.90 11.05 -18.73
CA ARG A 281 -6.72 10.81 -17.29
C ARG A 281 -6.75 12.10 -16.47
N LYS A 282 -6.18 13.19 -16.99
CA LYS A 282 -6.19 14.50 -16.34
C LYS A 282 -7.61 15.08 -16.29
N GLU A 283 -8.36 14.97 -17.37
CA GLU A 283 -9.76 15.40 -17.45
C GLU A 283 -10.66 14.61 -16.48
N ILE A 284 -10.50 13.28 -16.43
CA ILE A 284 -11.21 12.42 -15.47
C ILE A 284 -10.87 12.86 -14.04
N SER A 285 -9.58 13.03 -13.72
CA SER A 285 -9.14 13.45 -12.38
C SER A 285 -9.73 14.81 -11.99
N ALA A 286 -9.75 15.77 -12.91
CA ALA A 286 -10.32 17.09 -12.69
C ALA A 286 -11.83 17.04 -12.47
N SER A 287 -12.55 16.26 -13.29
CA SER A 287 -14.00 16.05 -13.16
C SER A 287 -14.36 15.40 -11.82
N VAL A 288 -13.62 14.36 -11.43
CA VAL A 288 -13.77 13.68 -10.14
C VAL A 288 -13.45 14.59 -8.95
N MET A 289 -12.49 15.51 -9.10
CA MET A 289 -12.06 16.39 -8.00
C MET A 289 -13.21 17.23 -7.44
N THR A 290 -14.11 17.71 -8.30
CA THR A 290 -15.29 18.48 -7.87
C THR A 290 -16.18 17.68 -6.92
N TYR A 291 -16.45 16.41 -7.23
CA TYR A 291 -17.23 15.53 -6.36
C TYR A 291 -16.51 15.24 -5.04
N VAL A 292 -15.18 15.07 -5.09
CA VAL A 292 -14.37 14.85 -3.89
C VAL A 292 -14.43 16.05 -2.96
N ILE A 293 -14.36 17.27 -3.49
CA ILE A 293 -14.50 18.51 -2.71
C ILE A 293 -15.89 18.57 -2.08
N PHE A 294 -16.95 18.32 -2.84
CA PHE A 294 -18.32 18.37 -2.34
C PHE A 294 -18.57 17.37 -1.20
N ILE A 295 -18.20 16.10 -1.41
CA ILE A 295 -18.32 15.04 -0.38
C ILE A 295 -17.44 15.36 0.82
N GLY A 296 -16.25 15.90 0.57
CA GLY A 296 -15.33 16.36 1.60
C GLY A 296 -15.94 17.42 2.51
N VAL A 297 -16.46 18.49 1.93
CA VAL A 297 -17.11 19.59 2.68
C VAL A 297 -18.35 19.08 3.42
N ALA A 298 -19.18 18.26 2.79
CA ALA A 298 -20.37 17.70 3.43
C ALA A 298 -20.04 16.83 4.66
N SER A 299 -19.02 15.96 4.55
CA SER A 299 -18.65 15.05 5.63
C SER A 299 -17.78 15.68 6.71
N VAL A 300 -16.91 16.62 6.36
CA VAL A 300 -15.92 17.20 7.29
C VAL A 300 -16.46 18.45 7.97
N LEU A 301 -17.26 19.25 7.27
CA LEU A 301 -17.77 20.52 7.80
C LEU A 301 -19.26 20.46 8.11
N ALA A 302 -20.10 20.09 7.14
CA ALA A 302 -21.56 20.18 7.32
C ALA A 302 -22.10 19.19 8.37
N ALA A 303 -21.69 17.92 8.32
CA ALA A 303 -22.16 16.91 9.27
C ALA A 303 -21.77 17.23 10.74
N PRO A 304 -20.49 17.45 11.10
CA PRO A 304 -20.12 17.85 12.45
C PRO A 304 -20.80 19.11 12.95
N LEU A 305 -20.95 20.11 12.09
CA LEU A 305 -21.60 21.38 12.44
C LEU A 305 -23.09 21.16 12.75
N LEU A 306 -23.79 20.39 11.92
CA LEU A 306 -25.21 20.07 12.15
C LEU A 306 -25.41 19.27 13.44
N PHE A 307 -24.55 18.28 13.71
CA PHE A 307 -24.62 17.52 14.96
C PHE A 307 -24.28 18.37 16.18
N ALA A 308 -23.30 19.28 16.09
CA ALA A 308 -22.98 20.21 17.16
C ALA A 308 -24.14 21.19 17.45
N LEU A 309 -24.80 21.71 16.41
CA LEU A 309 -26.01 22.51 16.55
C LEU A 309 -27.11 21.73 17.26
N SER A 310 -27.36 20.49 16.84
CA SER A 310 -28.38 19.64 17.45
C SER A 310 -28.08 19.33 18.92
N SER A 311 -26.81 19.09 19.28
CA SER A 311 -26.42 18.87 20.68
C SER A 311 -26.60 20.12 21.54
N GLN A 312 -26.38 21.30 20.97
CA GLN A 312 -26.53 22.55 21.69
C GLN A 312 -28.00 22.93 21.85
N LEU A 313 -28.84 22.68 20.83
CA LEU A 313 -30.28 22.87 20.94
C LEU A 313 -30.87 22.01 22.06
N LEU A 314 -30.45 20.75 22.17
CA LEU A 314 -30.85 19.90 23.30
C LEU A 314 -30.41 20.48 24.65
N HIS A 315 -29.18 20.99 24.76
CA HIS A 315 -28.70 21.64 25.97
C HIS A 315 -29.55 22.85 26.37
N VAL A 316 -29.93 23.70 25.40
CA VAL A 316 -30.79 24.86 25.63
C VAL A 316 -32.18 24.43 26.11
N VAL A 317 -32.80 23.43 25.47
CA VAL A 317 -34.13 22.94 25.88
C VAL A 317 -34.09 22.33 27.28
N THR A 318 -33.06 21.53 27.60
CA THR A 318 -32.92 20.95 28.94
C THR A 318 -32.56 22.00 30.00
N GLY A 319 -31.81 23.04 29.62
CA GLY A 319 -31.47 24.16 30.50
C GLY A 319 -32.71 24.94 30.92
N ILE A 320 -33.62 25.25 29.98
CA ILE A 320 -34.89 25.93 30.27
C ILE A 320 -35.77 25.09 31.20
N SER A 321 -35.81 23.76 31.00
CA SER A 321 -36.61 22.88 31.87
C SER A 321 -36.03 22.69 33.27
N GLY A 322 -34.70 22.84 33.43
CA GLY A 322 -34.03 22.69 34.72
C GLY A 322 -34.06 23.96 35.58
N ASP A 323 -34.21 25.13 34.95
CA ASP A 323 -34.29 26.44 35.63
C ASP A 323 -35.73 26.80 36.06
N PHE A 324 -36.73 26.07 35.56
CA PHE A 324 -38.08 26.03 36.14
C PHE A 324 -38.07 25.11 37.38
N ASP A 325 -37.32 25.53 38.39
CA ASP A 325 -37.23 24.81 39.65
C ASP A 325 -38.58 24.86 40.37
N THR A 326 -39.14 23.68 40.60
CA THR A 326 -40.34 23.45 41.39
C THR A 326 -40.17 23.85 42.87
N SER A 327 -38.96 24.23 43.28
CA SER A 327 -38.68 24.79 44.61
C SER A 327 -39.26 26.20 44.81
N ALA A 328 -39.55 26.96 43.75
CA ALA A 328 -40.29 28.23 43.85
C ALA A 328 -41.81 28.04 44.06
N MET A 329 -42.30 26.79 44.17
CA MET A 329 -43.72 26.45 44.31
C MET A 329 -44.19 26.25 45.74
N GLU A 330 -43.29 26.25 46.74
CA GLU A 330 -43.68 26.02 48.14
C GLU A 330 -44.47 27.19 48.76
N ASP A 331 -44.43 28.39 48.14
CA ASP A 331 -45.10 29.61 48.64
C ASP A 331 -46.23 30.14 47.73
N MET A 332 -46.68 29.36 46.72
CA MET A 332 -47.80 29.79 45.86
C MET A 332 -49.18 29.38 46.42
N PRO A 333 -50.19 30.28 46.39
CA PRO A 333 -51.54 29.95 46.83
C PRO A 333 -52.13 28.80 46.02
N SER A 334 -52.69 27.82 46.74
CA SER A 334 -53.38 26.66 46.18
C SER A 334 -54.51 27.08 45.23
N GLY A 335 -54.25 27.07 43.92
CA GLY A 335 -55.25 27.42 42.89
C GLY A 335 -54.68 27.84 41.54
N VAL A 336 -53.41 28.23 41.45
CA VAL A 336 -52.71 28.40 40.17
C VAL A 336 -51.99 27.10 39.87
N MET A 337 -52.42 26.35 38.85
CA MET A 337 -51.61 25.27 38.31
C MET A 337 -50.53 25.87 37.41
N PRO A 338 -49.25 25.85 37.82
CA PRO A 338 -48.19 26.21 36.90
C PRO A 338 -48.14 25.20 35.76
N ILE A 339 -47.96 25.71 34.55
CA ILE A 339 -47.72 24.88 33.37
C ILE A 339 -46.30 24.34 33.48
N SER A 340 -46.14 23.21 34.15
CA SER A 340 -44.88 22.46 34.13
C SER A 340 -44.71 21.84 32.75
N PHE A 341 -43.87 22.44 31.91
CA PHE A 341 -43.37 21.80 30.70
C PHE A 341 -42.38 20.70 31.11
N ASN A 342 -42.91 19.54 31.49
CA ASN A 342 -42.11 18.38 31.82
C ASN A 342 -41.54 17.75 30.54
N PHE A 343 -40.42 18.32 30.07
CA PHE A 343 -39.63 17.76 28.97
C PHE A 343 -38.82 16.51 29.38
N GLY A 344 -39.12 15.84 30.51
CA GLY A 344 -38.25 14.78 31.02
C GLY A 344 -38.77 13.85 32.12
N SER A 345 -39.98 13.27 32.00
CA SER A 345 -40.43 12.17 32.88
C SER A 345 -40.58 10.80 32.22
N GLY A 346 -40.07 10.62 31.01
CA GLY A 346 -39.66 9.31 30.50
C GLY A 346 -38.15 9.13 30.67
N GLU A 347 -37.58 7.98 30.29
CA GLU A 347 -36.13 7.83 30.07
C GLU A 347 -35.65 8.89 29.06
N SER A 348 -35.40 10.10 29.54
CA SER A 348 -35.07 11.26 28.75
C SER A 348 -33.65 11.07 28.24
N VAL A 349 -33.46 11.31 26.94
CA VAL A 349 -32.15 11.20 26.30
C VAL A 349 -31.20 12.13 27.04
N LYS A 350 -30.28 11.55 27.82
CA LYS A 350 -29.31 12.34 28.57
C LYS A 350 -28.42 13.05 27.57
N GLN A 351 -27.97 14.26 27.93
CA GLN A 351 -27.05 15.03 27.09
C GLN A 351 -25.76 14.25 26.75
N SER A 352 -25.35 13.31 27.62
CA SER A 352 -24.26 12.36 27.36
C SER A 352 -24.55 11.42 26.20
N ASP A 353 -25.77 10.91 26.12
CA ASP A 353 -26.17 9.87 25.18
C ASP A 353 -26.23 10.46 23.76
N PHE A 354 -26.69 11.71 23.65
CA PHE A 354 -26.67 12.43 22.38
C PHE A 354 -25.26 12.75 21.88
N LYS A 355 -24.30 13.04 22.77
CA LYS A 355 -22.89 13.23 22.39
C LYS A 355 -22.27 11.94 21.86
N ILE A 356 -22.55 10.80 22.50
CA ILE A 356 -22.09 9.47 22.05
C ILE A 356 -22.72 9.12 20.69
N PHE A 357 -24.01 9.40 20.52
CA PHE A 357 -24.72 9.22 19.27
C PHE A 357 -24.09 10.05 18.14
N SER A 358 -23.88 11.35 18.36
CA SER A 358 -23.25 12.26 17.40
C SER A 358 -21.84 11.82 17.02
N PHE A 359 -21.03 11.42 18.00
CA PHE A 359 -19.69 10.90 17.75
C PHE A 359 -19.71 9.63 16.87
N THR A 360 -20.62 8.69 17.18
CA THR A 360 -20.77 7.45 16.42
C THR A 360 -21.17 7.75 14.97
N LEU A 361 -22.11 8.68 14.75
CA LEU A 361 -22.52 9.08 13.41
C LEU A 361 -21.41 9.80 12.63
N ILE A 362 -20.61 10.64 13.28
CA ILE A 362 -19.46 11.29 12.64
C ILE A 362 -18.43 10.26 12.18
N VAL A 363 -18.16 9.23 13.00
CA VAL A 363 -17.24 8.14 12.63
C VAL A 363 -17.78 7.36 11.43
N ILE A 364 -19.08 7.00 11.45
CA ILE A 364 -19.72 6.27 10.36
C ILE A 364 -19.72 7.09 9.06
N THR A 365 -20.16 8.35 9.12
CA THR A 365 -20.21 9.23 7.95
C THR A 365 -18.82 9.51 7.38
N SER A 366 -17.80 9.70 8.23
CA SER A 366 -16.40 9.88 7.80
C SER A 366 -15.84 8.62 7.13
N PHE A 367 -16.22 7.43 7.60
CA PHE A 367 -15.86 6.16 6.96
C PHE A 367 -16.47 6.05 5.57
N PHE A 368 -17.79 6.28 5.44
CA PHE A 368 -18.47 6.23 4.15
C PHE A 368 -17.98 7.31 3.18
N ALA A 369 -17.74 8.53 3.64
CA ALA A 369 -17.18 9.60 2.82
C ALA A 369 -15.78 9.23 2.30
N ALA A 370 -14.89 8.72 3.16
CA ALA A 370 -13.58 8.25 2.74
C ALA A 370 -13.66 7.06 1.76
N ALA A 371 -14.63 6.17 1.96
CA ALA A 371 -14.90 5.05 1.06
C ALA A 371 -15.34 5.51 -0.33
N ILE A 372 -16.33 6.38 -0.40
CA ILE A 372 -16.85 6.93 -1.65
C ILE A 372 -15.74 7.69 -2.38
N ILE A 373 -15.02 8.58 -1.71
CA ILE A 373 -13.88 9.32 -2.29
C ILE A 373 -12.80 8.37 -2.81
N GLY A 374 -12.50 7.29 -2.07
CA GLY A 374 -11.53 6.28 -2.48
C GLY A 374 -11.94 5.53 -3.75
N VAL A 375 -13.21 5.17 -3.86
CA VAL A 375 -13.77 4.49 -5.04
C VAL A 375 -13.79 5.44 -6.25
N ILE A 376 -14.24 6.68 -6.08
CA ILE A 376 -14.33 7.64 -7.19
C ILE A 376 -12.93 8.01 -7.71
N GLN A 377 -11.92 8.20 -6.85
CA GLN A 377 -10.59 8.60 -7.30
C GLN A 377 -9.74 7.47 -7.89
N LYS A 378 -9.74 6.29 -7.26
CA LYS A 378 -8.81 5.20 -7.62
C LYS A 378 -9.50 3.94 -8.12
N GLY A 379 -10.83 3.91 -8.19
CA GLY A 379 -11.60 2.73 -8.58
C GLY A 379 -11.56 1.58 -7.58
N ASN A 380 -10.99 1.79 -6.38
CA ASN A 380 -10.83 0.74 -5.38
C ASN A 380 -11.13 1.26 -3.97
N ALA A 381 -12.09 0.61 -3.29
CA ALA A 381 -12.47 0.90 -1.91
C ALA A 381 -11.31 0.77 -0.91
N LYS A 382 -10.25 0.00 -1.23
CA LYS A 382 -9.06 -0.10 -0.38
C LYS A 382 -8.32 1.24 -0.22
N SER A 383 -8.46 2.18 -1.17
CA SER A 383 -7.86 3.51 -1.02
C SER A 383 -8.55 4.35 0.06
N ALA A 384 -9.72 3.95 0.56
CA ALA A 384 -10.44 4.61 1.63
C ALA A 384 -9.66 4.62 2.94
N LEU A 385 -9.03 3.48 3.26
CA LEU A 385 -8.27 3.29 4.50
C LEU A 385 -7.13 4.28 4.66
N THR A 386 -6.52 4.73 3.54
CA THR A 386 -5.46 5.73 3.58
C THR A 386 -5.98 7.12 3.96
N LYS A 387 -7.20 7.49 3.53
CA LYS A 387 -7.76 8.83 3.73
C LYS A 387 -8.65 8.94 4.96
N PHE A 388 -9.22 7.82 5.41
CA PHE A 388 -10.08 7.73 6.58
C PHE A 388 -9.53 8.43 7.85
N PRO A 389 -8.29 8.17 8.30
CA PRO A 389 -7.81 8.79 9.55
C PRO A 389 -7.74 10.32 9.44
N MET A 390 -7.40 10.85 8.27
CA MET A 390 -7.38 12.31 8.04
C MET A 390 -8.79 12.90 8.16
N PHE A 391 -9.78 12.29 7.52
CA PHE A 391 -11.16 12.76 7.54
C PHE A 391 -11.76 12.72 8.94
N LEU A 392 -11.54 11.61 9.66
CA LEU A 392 -12.04 11.41 11.02
C LEU A 392 -11.46 12.45 11.99
N VAL A 393 -10.14 12.66 11.96
CA VAL A 393 -9.48 13.60 12.88
C VAL A 393 -9.96 15.03 12.66
N ILE A 394 -10.02 15.48 11.39
CA ILE A 394 -10.49 16.84 11.07
C ILE A 394 -11.95 17.01 11.47
N SER A 395 -12.80 16.04 11.14
CA SER A 395 -14.24 16.06 11.45
C SER A 395 -14.51 16.11 12.96
N LEU A 396 -13.74 15.37 13.77
CA LEU A 396 -13.82 15.44 15.23
C LEU A 396 -13.33 16.77 15.81
N ILE A 397 -12.26 17.34 15.25
CA ILE A 397 -11.78 18.67 15.65
C ILE A 397 -12.87 19.71 15.38
N ILE A 398 -13.48 19.68 14.20
CA ILE A 398 -14.56 20.61 13.84
C ILE A 398 -15.78 20.43 14.74
N PHE A 399 -16.16 19.19 15.07
CA PHE A 399 -17.24 18.92 16.01
C PHE A 399 -16.97 19.54 17.38
N TYR A 400 -15.77 19.31 17.94
CA TYR A 400 -15.40 19.83 19.25
C TYR A 400 -15.35 21.36 19.27
N VAL A 401 -14.73 21.97 18.25
CA VAL A 401 -14.66 23.43 18.09
C VAL A 401 -16.05 24.03 17.93
N SER A 402 -16.88 23.46 17.06
CA SER A 402 -18.24 23.95 16.82
C SER A 402 -19.10 23.85 18.07
N ASN A 403 -19.02 22.74 18.80
CA ASN A 403 -19.77 22.56 20.03
C ASN A 403 -19.36 23.58 21.12
N LYS A 404 -18.06 23.87 21.25
CA LYS A 404 -17.58 24.90 22.19
C LYS A 404 -18.00 26.31 21.77
N PHE A 405 -17.87 26.64 20.49
CA PHE A 405 -18.24 27.93 19.94
C PHE A 405 -19.74 28.21 20.06
N LEU A 406 -20.58 27.25 19.66
CA LEU A 406 -22.03 27.30 19.81
C LEU A 406 -22.45 27.33 21.28
N GLY A 407 -21.73 26.59 22.13
CA GLY A 407 -21.89 26.64 23.58
C GLY A 407 -21.70 28.04 24.16
N ILE A 408 -20.71 28.80 23.69
CA ILE A 408 -20.48 30.18 24.12
C ILE A 408 -21.57 31.12 23.58
N LEU A 409 -21.91 31.01 22.28
CA LEU A 409 -22.92 31.87 21.66
C LEU A 409 -24.31 31.68 22.28
N LEU A 410 -24.72 30.43 22.49
CA LEU A 410 -26.04 30.11 23.03
C LEU A 410 -26.06 30.13 24.56
N GLY A 411 -24.94 29.78 25.21
CA GLY A 411 -24.80 29.93 26.66
C GLY A 411 -24.78 31.39 27.11
N GLY A 412 -24.21 32.30 26.31
CA GLY A 412 -24.32 33.74 26.54
C GLY A 412 -25.73 34.31 26.32
N LEU A 413 -26.65 33.51 25.77
CA LEU A 413 -28.07 33.84 25.63
C LEU A 413 -28.93 33.26 26.77
N MET A 414 -28.36 32.38 27.60
CA MET A 414 -29.03 31.74 28.75
C MET A 414 -28.49 32.22 30.11
N GLY A 415 -27.52 33.13 30.13
CA GLY A 415 -26.96 33.74 31.33
C GLY A 415 -27.48 35.13 31.60
#